data_AF-A0A6F9BBL2-F1
#
_entry.id   AF-A0A6F9BBL2-F1
#
_cell.length_a   1.000
_cell.length_b   1.000
_cell.length_c   1.000
_cell.angle_alpha   90.00
_cell.angle_beta   90.00
_cell.angle_gamma   90.00
#
_symmetry.space_group_name_H-M   'P 1'
#
loop_
_entity.id
_entity.type
_entity.pdbx_description
1 polymer ?
#
loop_
_entity_poly.entity_id
_entity_poly.type
_entity_poly.pdbx_seq_one_letter_code
_entity_poly.pdbx_strand_id
1 'polypeptide(L)'
;MNAEEVELLSDSKYRNYVAAVDKALKNFEYSSEWADLISALGKLNKVLQSNAKYQVVPKKLTIGKRLAQCLHPALPSGVHRKALETYEIIFKIIGPKRLAKDLFLYSSGLFPLLSNAAMSVKPVLLCLYETYYLPLGKTLKPGLQGLLTGVLPGLEEGSEYYDRTNTLLEKVAAAVEQSAFYSALWGSILTSPAVRLPGVTFVLLHLNRKLSMEDQLYVMGSDIELMVEAVSTSVQDSSVLVQRSTLDLILFCFPFHMSQATRPDMIRILSAALHVVLRRDISRQSNPEDHATHYFNTYSKDMLVQAMVGILQGKARGGEEESVLMHDLKPFRILISLLDKPELGPAILEDVLIEVFRTLYTQCRAELDLQNHNPFSKDHAHLSRLASFKLRENKKTAELIKTANLLFNSFEPYYMWDYIARWFEDCCRKAKNGPGSAGSTESSGLSLVEFCQLVDFLLDIVSL
;
A
#
# COMPACT_ATOMS: atom_id res chain seq x y z
N MET A 1 12.71 -27.03 24.13
CA MET A 1 11.91 -28.27 24.29
C MET A 1 10.72 -27.95 25.19
N ASN A 2 9.57 -28.58 24.93
CA ASN A 2 8.37 -28.45 25.78
C ASN A 2 8.58 -29.22 27.10
N ALA A 3 8.01 -28.76 28.22
CA ALA A 3 8.02 -29.48 29.50
C ALA A 3 7.51 -30.93 29.39
N GLU A 4 6.45 -31.17 28.61
CA GLU A 4 5.93 -32.53 28.37
C GLU A 4 6.92 -33.41 27.57
N GLU A 5 7.69 -32.82 26.66
CA GLU A 5 8.74 -33.54 25.92
C GLU A 5 9.88 -33.95 26.86
N VAL A 6 10.20 -33.10 27.85
CA VAL A 6 11.19 -33.40 28.89
C VAL A 6 10.72 -34.56 29.77
N GLU A 7 9.45 -34.58 30.17
CA GLU A 7 8.87 -35.69 30.94
C GLU A 7 8.91 -37.01 30.15
N LEU A 8 8.58 -36.98 28.87
CA LEU A 8 8.60 -38.16 28.01
C LEU A 8 10.00 -38.73 27.78
N LEU A 9 11.08 -37.94 27.96
CA LEU A 9 12.45 -38.46 27.86
C LEU A 9 12.78 -39.49 28.95
N SER A 10 12.02 -39.55 30.04
CA SER A 10 12.14 -40.62 31.02
C SER A 10 11.68 -41.98 30.46
N ASP A 11 10.74 -42.00 29.50
CA ASP A 11 10.27 -43.23 28.85
C ASP A 11 11.30 -43.74 27.83
N SER A 12 11.79 -44.97 28.04
CA SER A 12 12.70 -45.64 27.11
C SER A 12 12.12 -45.80 25.71
N LYS A 13 10.82 -46.01 25.56
CA LYS A 13 10.18 -46.17 24.26
C LYS A 13 10.11 -44.83 23.52
N TYR A 14 9.95 -43.71 24.23
CA TYR A 14 10.02 -42.39 23.63
C TYR A 14 11.45 -42.04 23.21
N ARG A 15 12.47 -42.38 24.03
CA ARG A 15 13.88 -42.23 23.64
C ARG A 15 14.22 -43.01 22.37
N ASN A 16 13.67 -44.21 22.21
CA ASN A 16 13.81 -44.98 20.96
C ASN A 16 13.13 -44.29 19.77
N TYR A 17 11.97 -43.66 19.98
CA TYR A 17 11.30 -42.85 18.96
C TYR A 17 12.15 -41.63 18.54
N VAL A 18 12.73 -40.90 19.50
CA VAL A 18 13.67 -39.80 19.23
C VAL A 18 14.85 -40.28 18.38
N ALA A 19 15.48 -41.39 18.76
CA ALA A 19 16.60 -41.97 18.01
C ALA A 19 16.20 -42.42 16.59
N ALA A 20 15.00 -42.98 16.43
CA ALA A 20 14.46 -43.36 15.13
C ALA A 20 14.20 -42.14 14.23
N VAL A 21 13.72 -41.04 14.80
CA VAL A 21 13.53 -39.77 14.09
C VAL A 21 14.87 -39.16 13.69
N ASP A 22 15.86 -39.13 14.59
CA ASP A 22 17.21 -38.65 14.25
C ASP A 22 17.84 -39.50 13.11
N LYS A 23 17.66 -40.82 13.14
CA LYS A 23 18.10 -41.71 12.06
C LYS A 23 17.36 -41.44 10.75
N ALA A 24 16.06 -41.16 10.79
CA ALA A 24 15.29 -40.79 9.62
C ALA A 24 15.78 -39.45 9.03
N LEU A 25 16.03 -38.45 9.89
CA LEU A 25 16.49 -37.11 9.51
C LEU A 25 17.87 -37.11 8.85
N LYS A 26 18.78 -38.01 9.25
CA LYS A 26 20.09 -38.17 8.57
C LYS A 26 19.97 -38.48 7.07
N ASN A 27 18.88 -39.11 6.61
CA ASN A 27 18.71 -39.37 5.17
C ASN A 27 18.58 -38.08 4.34
N PHE A 28 18.14 -36.97 4.93
CA PHE A 28 18.06 -35.67 4.25
C PHE A 28 19.43 -35.01 4.04
N GLU A 29 20.47 -35.43 4.79
CA GLU A 29 21.82 -34.85 4.68
C GLU A 29 22.62 -35.44 3.51
N TYR A 30 22.29 -36.68 3.11
CA TYR A 30 22.94 -37.41 2.03
C TYR A 30 22.11 -37.43 0.74
N SER A 31 21.04 -36.62 0.65
CA SER A 31 20.19 -36.56 -0.53
C SER A 31 20.89 -35.80 -1.65
N SER A 32 21.14 -36.46 -2.78
CA SER A 32 21.73 -35.87 -3.99
C SER A 32 20.67 -35.55 -5.03
N GLU A 33 19.58 -36.32 -5.06
CA GLU A 33 18.50 -36.18 -6.02
C GLU A 33 17.15 -35.93 -5.33
N TRP A 34 16.20 -35.38 -6.08
CA TRP A 34 14.84 -35.13 -5.56
C TRP A 34 14.13 -36.43 -5.14
N ALA A 35 14.45 -37.57 -5.77
CA ALA A 35 13.90 -38.88 -5.41
C ALA A 35 14.35 -39.34 -4.01
N ASP A 36 15.55 -38.94 -3.58
CA ASP A 36 16.07 -39.22 -2.23
C ASP A 36 15.21 -38.52 -1.17
N LEU A 37 14.75 -37.30 -1.45
CA LEU A 37 13.86 -36.55 -0.56
C LEU A 37 12.52 -37.26 -0.38
N ILE A 38 11.93 -37.82 -1.44
CA ILE A 38 10.69 -38.61 -1.36
C ILE A 38 10.91 -39.84 -0.48
N SER A 39 12.05 -40.53 -0.66
CA SER A 39 12.41 -41.69 0.15
C SER A 39 12.66 -41.33 1.62
N ALA A 40 13.33 -40.20 1.88
CA ALA A 40 13.60 -39.70 3.23
C ALA A 40 12.30 -39.30 3.96
N LEU A 41 11.40 -38.58 3.28
CA LEU A 41 10.06 -38.27 3.78
C LEU A 41 9.25 -39.55 4.04
N GLY A 42 9.30 -40.53 3.14
CA GLY A 42 8.62 -41.81 3.32
C GLY A 42 9.10 -42.58 4.56
N LYS A 43 10.41 -42.58 4.83
CA LYS A 43 10.98 -43.16 6.07
C LYS A 43 10.51 -42.38 7.30
N LEU A 44 10.51 -41.05 7.24
CA LEU A 44 10.03 -40.21 8.33
C LEU A 44 8.54 -40.47 8.63
N ASN A 45 7.68 -40.54 7.62
CA ASN A 45 6.24 -40.82 7.75
C ASN A 45 5.98 -42.11 8.53
N LYS A 46 6.67 -43.20 8.18
CA LYS A 46 6.56 -44.49 8.88
C LYS A 46 6.91 -44.38 10.36
N VAL A 47 8.00 -43.67 10.67
CA VAL A 47 8.46 -43.48 12.06
C VAL A 47 7.46 -42.64 12.86
N LEU A 48 6.93 -41.56 12.28
CA LEU A 48 5.92 -40.71 12.94
C LEU A 48 4.61 -41.47 13.21
N GLN A 49 4.07 -42.16 12.19
CA GLN A 49 2.81 -42.91 12.31
C GLN A 49 2.90 -44.03 13.36
N SER A 50 4.00 -44.78 13.37
CA SER A 50 4.21 -45.89 14.33
C SER A 50 4.26 -45.41 15.79
N ASN A 51 4.48 -44.12 16.01
CA ASN A 51 4.64 -43.51 17.33
C ASN A 51 3.58 -42.43 17.63
N ALA A 52 2.48 -42.39 16.87
CA ALA A 52 1.43 -41.38 16.99
C ALA A 52 0.81 -41.29 18.40
N LYS A 53 0.83 -42.39 19.17
CA LYS A 53 0.34 -42.47 20.55
C LYS A 53 0.91 -41.43 21.51
N TYR A 54 2.12 -40.92 21.27
CA TYR A 54 2.75 -39.95 22.16
C TYR A 54 2.20 -38.53 21.96
N GLN A 55 1.57 -38.22 20.82
CA GLN A 55 1.08 -36.87 20.48
C GLN A 55 2.15 -35.75 20.50
N VAL A 56 3.42 -36.10 20.67
CA VAL A 56 4.57 -35.18 20.75
C VAL A 56 5.59 -35.60 19.71
N VAL A 57 5.77 -34.75 18.68
CA VAL A 57 6.77 -34.98 17.63
C VAL A 57 8.14 -34.46 18.10
N PRO A 58 9.15 -35.33 18.27
CA PRO A 58 10.49 -34.91 18.66
C PRO A 58 11.18 -34.19 17.50
N LYS A 59 12.18 -33.36 17.82
CA LYS A 59 13.00 -32.63 16.82
C LYS A 59 12.14 -31.78 15.85
N LYS A 60 10.98 -31.30 16.30
CA LYS A 60 10.01 -30.56 15.47
C LYS A 60 10.62 -29.41 14.67
N LEU A 61 11.60 -28.69 15.23
CA LEU A 61 12.30 -27.60 14.55
C LEU A 61 13.05 -28.08 13.30
N THR A 62 13.81 -29.18 13.44
CA THR A 62 14.56 -29.77 12.32
C THR A 62 13.61 -30.34 11.27
N ILE A 63 12.55 -31.04 11.72
CA ILE A 63 11.52 -31.56 10.81
C ILE A 63 10.86 -30.41 10.03
N GLY A 64 10.40 -29.37 10.70
CA GLY A 64 9.77 -28.21 10.06
C GLY A 64 10.67 -27.55 9.02
N LYS A 65 11.95 -27.35 9.34
CA LYS A 65 12.95 -26.83 8.38
C LYS A 65 13.10 -27.72 7.15
N ARG A 66 13.21 -29.04 7.33
CA ARG A 66 13.33 -29.99 6.20
C ARG A 66 12.06 -30.02 5.36
N LEU A 67 10.89 -29.97 5.98
CA LEU A 67 9.61 -29.91 5.27
C LEU A 67 9.47 -28.63 4.45
N ALA A 68 9.85 -27.47 5.00
CA ALA A 68 9.85 -26.22 4.25
C ALA A 68 10.80 -26.27 3.05
N GLN A 69 12.00 -26.84 3.20
CA GLN A 69 12.93 -27.07 2.08
C GLN A 69 12.31 -27.97 1.00
N CYS A 70 11.61 -29.04 1.40
CA CYS A 70 10.91 -29.92 0.47
C CYS A 70 9.76 -29.25 -0.28
N LEU A 71 9.32 -28.05 0.12
CA LEU A 71 8.30 -27.24 -0.57
C LEU A 71 8.90 -26.12 -1.44
N HIS A 72 10.22 -26.10 -1.63
CA HIS A 72 10.86 -25.10 -2.49
C HIS A 72 10.33 -25.19 -3.94
N PRO A 73 10.06 -24.06 -4.62
CA PRO A 73 9.51 -24.03 -5.98
C PRO A 73 10.33 -24.80 -7.03
N ALA A 74 11.64 -24.88 -6.85
CA ALA A 74 12.53 -25.61 -7.76
C ALA A 74 12.42 -27.15 -7.67
N LEU A 75 11.68 -27.68 -6.69
CA LEU A 75 11.49 -29.13 -6.52
C LEU A 75 10.23 -29.63 -7.24
N PRO A 76 10.21 -30.89 -7.71
CA PRO A 76 9.08 -31.41 -8.45
C PRO A 76 7.87 -31.69 -7.56
N SER A 77 6.67 -31.70 -8.16
CA SER A 77 5.38 -31.91 -7.49
C SER A 77 5.29 -33.22 -6.69
N GLY A 78 6.07 -34.24 -7.05
CA GLY A 78 6.18 -35.48 -6.27
C GLY A 78 6.74 -35.25 -4.86
N VAL A 79 7.77 -34.41 -4.73
CA VAL A 79 8.36 -34.04 -3.43
C VAL A 79 7.37 -33.20 -2.64
N HIS A 80 6.73 -32.22 -3.28
CA HIS A 80 5.73 -31.36 -2.63
C HIS A 80 4.58 -32.18 -2.04
N ARG A 81 3.97 -33.08 -2.83
CA ARG A 81 2.88 -33.96 -2.36
C ARG A 81 3.32 -34.82 -1.18
N LYS A 82 4.54 -35.37 -1.23
CA LYS A 82 5.04 -36.20 -0.13
C LYS A 82 5.32 -35.38 1.14
N ALA A 83 5.77 -34.15 1.00
CA ALA A 83 5.94 -33.23 2.11
C ALA A 83 4.58 -32.84 2.73
N LEU A 84 3.56 -32.54 1.91
CA LEU A 84 2.21 -32.26 2.39
C LEU A 84 1.57 -33.44 3.14
N GLU A 85 1.78 -34.67 2.67
CA GLU A 85 1.40 -35.89 3.41
C GLU A 85 2.10 -35.96 4.78
N THR A 86 3.36 -35.55 4.86
CA THR A 86 4.12 -35.51 6.12
C THR A 86 3.56 -34.46 7.09
N TYR A 87 3.21 -33.27 6.58
CA TYR A 87 2.50 -32.25 7.38
C TYR A 87 1.18 -32.78 7.92
N GLU A 88 0.38 -33.44 7.07
CA GLU A 88 -0.89 -34.03 7.47
C GLU A 88 -0.73 -35.04 8.61
N ILE A 89 0.26 -35.93 8.52
CA ILE A 89 0.58 -36.89 9.59
C ILE A 89 0.93 -36.15 10.88
N ILE A 90 1.77 -35.12 10.82
CA ILE A 90 2.17 -34.33 11.99
C ILE A 90 0.94 -33.68 12.62
N PHE A 91 0.08 -33.04 11.83
CA PHE A 91 -1.09 -32.34 12.32
C PHE A 91 -2.11 -33.28 12.98
N LYS A 92 -2.29 -34.50 12.43
CA LYS A 92 -3.07 -35.58 13.06
C LYS A 92 -2.49 -36.01 14.41
N ILE A 93 -1.17 -36.06 14.55
CA ILE A 93 -0.50 -36.46 15.80
C ILE A 93 -0.60 -35.38 16.88
N ILE A 94 -0.30 -34.12 16.53
CA ILE A 94 -0.17 -33.04 17.52
C ILE A 94 -1.53 -32.39 17.88
N GLY A 95 -2.51 -32.47 16.97
CA GLY A 95 -3.82 -31.88 17.14
C GLY A 95 -3.83 -30.33 17.12
N PRO A 96 -5.02 -29.72 17.14
CA PRO A 96 -5.19 -28.28 16.90
C PRO A 96 -4.54 -27.39 17.96
N LYS A 97 -4.59 -27.80 19.24
CA LYS A 97 -4.00 -27.02 20.35
C LYS A 97 -2.49 -26.84 20.21
N ARG A 98 -1.77 -27.89 19.78
CA ARG A 98 -0.32 -27.81 19.57
C ARG A 98 0.03 -27.17 18.25
N LEU A 99 -0.77 -27.43 17.20
CA LEU A 99 -0.62 -26.76 15.92
C LEU A 99 -0.69 -25.24 16.07
N ALA A 100 -1.64 -24.71 16.87
CA ALA A 100 -1.71 -23.28 17.16
C ALA A 100 -0.44 -22.73 17.84
N LYS A 101 0.17 -23.48 18.76
CA LYS A 101 1.44 -23.10 19.42
C LYS A 101 2.63 -23.13 18.47
N ASP A 102 2.63 -24.08 17.54
CA ASP A 102 3.70 -24.32 16.56
C ASP A 102 3.36 -23.74 15.18
N LEU A 103 2.44 -22.77 15.12
CA LEU A 103 1.86 -22.28 13.87
C LEU A 103 2.95 -21.75 12.92
N PHE A 104 3.82 -20.87 13.40
CA PHE A 104 4.90 -20.29 12.59
C PHE A 104 5.91 -21.33 12.09
N LEU A 105 6.17 -22.38 12.88
CA LEU A 105 7.10 -23.43 12.51
C LEU A 105 6.62 -24.16 11.25
N TYR A 106 5.38 -24.63 11.26
CA TYR A 106 4.84 -25.42 10.16
C TYR A 106 4.31 -24.56 9.00
N SER A 107 3.93 -23.31 9.25
CA SER A 107 3.42 -22.41 8.20
C SER A 107 4.50 -21.86 7.27
N SER A 108 5.75 -21.78 7.76
CA SER A 108 6.87 -21.16 7.02
C SER A 108 7.11 -21.74 5.62
N GLY A 109 6.89 -23.05 5.42
CA GLY A 109 6.97 -23.69 4.12
C GLY A 109 5.65 -23.76 3.36
N LEU A 110 4.51 -23.76 4.06
CA LEU A 110 3.19 -23.95 3.46
C LEU A 110 2.70 -22.67 2.77
N PHE A 111 2.80 -21.52 3.44
CA PHE A 111 2.24 -20.26 2.94
C PHE A 111 2.81 -19.84 1.57
N PRO A 112 4.13 -19.94 1.30
CA PRO A 112 4.67 -19.55 -0.01
C PRO A 112 4.37 -20.54 -1.16
N LEU A 113 3.78 -21.71 -0.87
CA LEU A 113 3.69 -22.80 -1.83
C LEU A 113 2.65 -22.56 -2.93
N LEU A 114 1.50 -21.97 -2.61
CA LEU A 114 0.32 -21.98 -3.50
C LEU A 114 0.58 -21.32 -4.86
N SER A 115 1.28 -20.18 -4.88
CA SER A 115 1.57 -19.41 -6.11
C SER A 115 2.45 -20.17 -7.09
N ASN A 116 3.33 -21.04 -6.59
CA ASN A 116 4.32 -21.77 -7.38
C ASN A 116 4.00 -23.27 -7.53
N ALA A 117 2.92 -23.73 -6.90
CA ALA A 117 2.53 -25.12 -6.88
C ALA A 117 1.99 -25.58 -8.24
N ALA A 118 2.41 -26.79 -8.66
CA ALA A 118 1.79 -27.46 -9.79
C ALA A 118 0.28 -27.69 -9.53
N MET A 119 -0.52 -27.77 -10.60
CA MET A 119 -1.98 -27.97 -10.50
C MET A 119 -2.36 -29.16 -9.61
N SER A 120 -1.60 -30.26 -9.66
CA SER A 120 -1.85 -31.44 -8.81
C SER A 120 -1.53 -31.26 -7.32
N VAL A 121 -0.82 -30.20 -6.93
CA VAL A 121 -0.42 -29.89 -5.55
C VAL A 121 -1.40 -28.91 -4.89
N LYS A 122 -1.89 -27.92 -5.65
CA LYS A 122 -2.85 -26.91 -5.17
C LYS A 122 -4.05 -27.48 -4.40
N PRO A 123 -4.80 -28.50 -4.90
CA PRO A 123 -5.96 -29.03 -4.17
C PRO A 123 -5.59 -29.75 -2.88
N VAL A 124 -4.38 -30.33 -2.79
CA VAL A 124 -3.87 -30.99 -1.58
C VAL A 124 -3.52 -29.94 -0.52
N LEU A 125 -2.89 -28.84 -0.94
CA LEU A 125 -2.57 -27.73 -0.05
C LEU A 125 -3.83 -27.04 0.49
N LEU A 126 -4.80 -26.74 -0.37
CA LEU A 126 -6.08 -26.15 0.05
C LEU A 126 -6.82 -27.07 1.03
N CYS A 127 -6.82 -28.39 0.80
CA CYS A 127 -7.41 -29.37 1.72
C CYS A 127 -6.77 -29.31 3.11
N LEU A 128 -5.44 -29.11 3.17
CA LEU A 128 -4.68 -29.02 4.41
C LEU A 128 -5.03 -27.72 5.18
N TYR A 129 -5.23 -26.60 4.49
CA TYR A 129 -5.75 -25.38 5.13
C TYR A 129 -7.17 -25.55 5.66
N GLU A 130 -8.08 -26.11 4.86
CA GLU A 130 -9.47 -26.37 5.24
C GLU A 130 -9.58 -27.32 6.44
N THR A 131 -8.73 -28.34 6.49
CA THR A 131 -8.81 -29.40 7.51
C THR A 131 -8.11 -29.02 8.82
N TYR A 132 -7.01 -28.28 8.76
CA TYR A 132 -6.15 -28.06 9.94
C TYR A 132 -5.98 -26.61 10.36
N TYR A 133 -6.04 -25.64 9.43
CA TYR A 133 -5.89 -24.22 9.75
C TYR A 133 -7.24 -23.56 10.06
N LEU A 134 -8.25 -23.81 9.24
CA LEU A 134 -9.59 -23.24 9.44
C LEU A 134 -10.17 -23.57 10.83
N PRO A 135 -10.09 -24.83 11.34
CA PRO A 135 -10.62 -25.16 12.67
C PRO A 135 -9.87 -24.53 13.85
N LEU A 136 -8.72 -23.88 13.64
CA LEU A 136 -8.01 -23.15 14.69
C LEU A 136 -8.81 -21.90 15.14
N GLY A 137 -9.70 -21.38 14.30
CA GLY A 137 -10.53 -20.21 14.59
C GLY A 137 -9.68 -19.04 15.11
N LYS A 138 -10.09 -18.43 16.22
CA LYS A 138 -9.39 -17.27 16.81
C LYS A 138 -7.92 -17.52 17.16
N THR A 139 -7.48 -18.78 17.35
CA THR A 139 -6.07 -19.08 17.63
C THR A 139 -5.17 -18.98 16.40
N LEU A 140 -5.74 -18.82 15.20
CA LEU A 140 -5.04 -18.58 13.95
C LEU A 140 -4.53 -17.13 13.81
N LYS A 141 -5.10 -16.17 14.55
CA LYS A 141 -4.80 -14.73 14.45
C LYS A 141 -3.30 -14.39 14.33
N PRO A 142 -2.37 -14.99 15.12
CA PRO A 142 -0.94 -14.69 15.02
C PRO A 142 -0.31 -15.01 13.66
N GLY A 143 -0.83 -16.00 12.92
CA GLY A 143 -0.36 -16.39 11.59
C GLY A 143 -1.31 -15.99 10.45
N LEU A 144 -2.36 -15.21 10.75
CA LEU A 144 -3.44 -14.95 9.82
C LEU A 144 -2.96 -14.18 8.57
N GLN A 145 -2.20 -13.10 8.74
CA GLN A 145 -1.66 -12.34 7.60
C GLN A 145 -0.80 -13.23 6.70
N GLY A 146 0.03 -14.11 7.28
CA GLY A 146 0.81 -15.08 6.50
C GLY A 146 -0.07 -16.05 5.72
N LEU A 147 -1.15 -16.56 6.33
CA LEU A 147 -2.10 -17.44 5.66
C LEU A 147 -2.78 -16.70 4.50
N LEU A 148 -3.24 -15.47 4.72
CA LEU A 148 -3.90 -14.67 3.69
C LEU A 148 -2.95 -14.42 2.51
N THR A 149 -1.73 -13.97 2.76
CA THR A 149 -0.71 -13.80 1.71
C THR A 149 -0.44 -15.11 0.96
N GLY A 150 -0.49 -16.26 1.63
CA GLY A 150 -0.30 -17.56 0.99
C GLY A 150 -1.51 -18.10 0.22
N VAL A 151 -2.74 -17.69 0.59
CA VAL A 151 -3.99 -18.22 0.01
C VAL A 151 -4.55 -17.32 -1.09
N LEU A 152 -4.37 -15.99 -0.99
CA LEU A 152 -4.86 -15.01 -1.96
C LEU A 152 -4.45 -15.29 -3.42
N PRO A 153 -3.26 -15.85 -3.74
CA PRO A 153 -2.94 -16.24 -5.11
C PRO A 153 -3.91 -17.24 -5.74
N GLY A 154 -4.71 -17.96 -4.94
CA GLY A 154 -5.77 -18.84 -5.45
C GLY A 154 -6.96 -18.11 -6.06
N LEU A 155 -7.11 -16.80 -5.80
CA LEU A 155 -8.13 -15.91 -6.39
C LEU A 155 -7.68 -15.26 -7.71
N GLU A 156 -6.73 -15.87 -8.41
CA GLU A 156 -6.39 -15.45 -9.77
C GLU A 156 -7.58 -15.69 -10.72
N GLU A 157 -7.93 -14.68 -11.52
CA GLU A 157 -9.07 -14.74 -12.43
C GLU A 157 -8.90 -15.89 -13.45
N GLY A 158 -9.94 -16.72 -13.62
CA GLY A 158 -9.89 -17.89 -14.48
C GLY A 158 -9.25 -19.14 -13.85
N SER A 159 -8.79 -19.08 -12.60
CA SER A 159 -8.32 -20.24 -11.85
C SER A 159 -9.46 -21.23 -11.56
N GLU A 160 -9.24 -22.53 -11.83
CA GLU A 160 -10.18 -23.60 -11.44
C GLU A 160 -10.35 -23.74 -9.91
N TYR A 161 -9.46 -23.11 -9.14
CA TYR A 161 -9.49 -23.10 -7.67
C TYR A 161 -10.12 -21.83 -7.09
N TYR A 162 -10.58 -20.89 -7.93
CA TYR A 162 -11.08 -19.58 -7.50
C TYR A 162 -12.20 -19.71 -6.46
N ASP A 163 -13.29 -20.40 -6.80
CA ASP A 163 -14.46 -20.52 -5.93
C ASP A 163 -14.14 -21.23 -4.60
N ARG A 164 -13.31 -22.26 -4.67
CA ARG A 164 -12.85 -23.00 -3.48
C ARG A 164 -12.01 -22.11 -2.57
N THR A 165 -11.10 -21.33 -3.15
CA THR A 165 -10.26 -20.37 -2.42
C THR A 165 -11.11 -19.27 -1.79
N ASN A 166 -12.09 -18.75 -2.54
CA ASN A 166 -13.03 -17.74 -2.06
C ASN A 166 -13.80 -18.23 -0.84
N THR A 167 -14.41 -19.42 -0.96
CA THR A 167 -15.16 -20.07 0.11
C THR A 167 -14.29 -20.32 1.34
N LEU A 168 -13.02 -20.71 1.16
CA LEU A 168 -12.08 -20.89 2.26
C LEU A 168 -11.84 -19.55 3.00
N LEU A 169 -11.60 -18.46 2.27
CA LEU A 169 -11.36 -17.14 2.86
C LEU A 169 -12.59 -16.61 3.60
N GLU A 170 -13.80 -16.78 3.06
CA GLU A 170 -15.05 -16.44 3.76
C GLU A 170 -15.20 -17.19 5.08
N LYS A 171 -14.91 -18.51 5.07
CA LYS A 171 -14.95 -19.35 6.28
C LYS A 171 -13.88 -18.91 7.29
N VAL A 172 -12.69 -18.57 6.83
CA VAL A 172 -11.63 -18.04 7.70
C VAL A 172 -12.06 -16.71 8.31
N ALA A 173 -12.64 -15.79 7.53
CA ALA A 173 -13.15 -14.52 8.02
C ALA A 173 -14.20 -14.69 9.12
N ALA A 174 -15.13 -15.63 8.95
CA ALA A 174 -16.11 -15.97 9.98
C ALA A 174 -15.46 -16.59 11.23
N ALA A 175 -14.46 -17.47 11.06
CA ALA A 175 -13.84 -18.22 12.17
C ALA A 175 -12.90 -17.37 13.04
N VAL A 176 -12.24 -16.35 12.48
CA VAL A 176 -11.29 -15.48 13.18
C VAL A 176 -11.88 -14.15 13.66
N GLU A 177 -13.15 -13.88 13.33
CA GLU A 177 -13.83 -12.58 13.36
C GLU A 177 -13.46 -11.69 12.17
N GLN A 178 -14.48 -11.10 11.54
CA GLN A 178 -14.34 -10.34 10.29
C GLN A 178 -13.38 -9.17 10.43
N SER A 179 -13.49 -8.37 11.50
CA SER A 179 -12.59 -7.22 11.71
C SER A 179 -11.12 -7.65 11.79
N ALA A 180 -10.80 -8.76 12.48
CA ALA A 180 -9.44 -9.29 12.54
C ALA A 180 -8.95 -9.83 11.18
N PHE A 181 -9.86 -10.42 10.40
CA PHE A 181 -9.58 -10.87 9.04
C PHE A 181 -9.21 -9.70 8.12
N TYR A 182 -10.03 -8.65 8.08
CA TYR A 182 -9.77 -7.49 7.23
C TYR A 182 -8.51 -6.73 7.67
N SER A 183 -8.22 -6.60 8.97
CA SER A 183 -6.93 -6.05 9.44
C SER A 183 -5.74 -6.81 8.86
N ALA A 184 -5.77 -8.14 8.93
CA ALA A 184 -4.70 -8.98 8.39
C ALA A 184 -4.65 -8.90 6.85
N LEU A 185 -5.80 -8.78 6.19
CA LEU A 185 -5.89 -8.63 4.74
C LEU A 185 -5.24 -7.31 4.28
N TRP A 186 -5.53 -6.20 4.96
CA TRP A 186 -4.87 -4.91 4.69
C TRP A 186 -3.36 -4.99 4.89
N GLY A 187 -2.90 -5.68 5.93
CA GLY A 187 -1.49 -5.98 6.13
C GLY A 187 -0.87 -6.76 4.95
N SER A 188 -1.56 -7.78 4.43
CA SER A 188 -1.13 -8.52 3.24
C SER A 188 -1.07 -7.65 1.98
N ILE A 189 -2.10 -6.82 1.74
CA ILE A 189 -2.21 -5.90 0.59
C ILE A 189 -1.09 -4.85 0.62
N LEU A 190 -0.78 -4.31 1.81
CA LEU A 190 0.31 -3.35 2.00
C LEU A 190 1.67 -3.99 1.71
N THR A 191 1.95 -5.13 2.32
CA THR A 191 3.30 -5.73 2.35
C THR A 191 3.68 -6.55 1.11
N SER A 192 2.71 -7.00 0.31
CA SER A 192 2.99 -7.89 -0.82
C SER A 192 2.25 -7.46 -2.11
N PRO A 193 2.97 -6.93 -3.12
CA PRO A 193 2.37 -6.54 -4.40
C PRO A 193 1.66 -7.70 -5.13
N ALA A 194 2.20 -8.92 -5.02
CA ALA A 194 1.67 -10.11 -5.70
C ALA A 194 0.26 -10.49 -5.25
N VAL A 195 -0.15 -10.12 -4.02
CA VAL A 195 -1.48 -10.44 -3.48
C VAL A 195 -2.41 -9.23 -3.44
N ARG A 196 -1.93 -8.07 -3.88
CA ARG A 196 -2.67 -6.81 -3.81
C ARG A 196 -3.92 -6.82 -4.67
N LEU A 197 -3.80 -7.25 -5.93
CA LEU A 197 -4.95 -7.40 -6.83
C LEU A 197 -6.00 -8.38 -6.27
N PRO A 198 -5.67 -9.65 -5.99
CA PRO A 198 -6.67 -10.59 -5.46
C PRO A 198 -7.23 -10.14 -4.10
N GLY A 199 -6.42 -9.47 -3.26
CA GLY A 199 -6.87 -8.91 -1.99
C GLY A 199 -7.92 -7.81 -2.17
N VAL A 200 -7.64 -6.79 -2.99
CA VAL A 200 -8.59 -5.70 -3.26
C VAL A 200 -9.84 -6.22 -3.95
N THR A 201 -9.70 -7.14 -4.92
CA THR A 201 -10.84 -7.78 -5.59
C THR A 201 -11.69 -8.59 -4.61
N PHE A 202 -11.08 -9.29 -3.65
CA PHE A 202 -11.82 -9.99 -2.60
C PHE A 202 -12.64 -9.01 -1.77
N VAL A 203 -12.08 -7.86 -1.36
CA VAL A 203 -12.85 -6.83 -0.64
C VAL A 203 -14.04 -6.37 -1.46
N LEU A 204 -13.82 -5.98 -2.72
CA LEU A 204 -14.87 -5.53 -3.63
C LEU A 204 -15.99 -6.56 -3.85
N LEU A 205 -15.63 -7.84 -3.94
CA LEU A 205 -16.58 -8.93 -4.17
C LEU A 205 -17.51 -9.16 -2.97
N HIS A 206 -16.99 -8.98 -1.74
CA HIS A 206 -17.75 -9.26 -0.51
C HIS A 206 -18.34 -8.00 0.14
N LEU A 207 -18.12 -6.83 -0.45
CA LEU A 207 -18.82 -5.61 -0.08
C LEU A 207 -20.28 -5.69 -0.48
N ASN A 208 -21.18 -5.45 0.49
CA ASN A 208 -22.59 -5.38 0.19
C ASN A 208 -22.94 -3.97 -0.27
N ARG A 209 -23.08 -3.80 -1.60
CA ARG A 209 -23.41 -2.52 -2.23
C ARG A 209 -24.79 -1.95 -1.84
N LYS A 210 -25.63 -2.74 -1.18
CA LYS A 210 -26.96 -2.31 -0.70
C LYS A 210 -26.93 -1.78 0.73
N LEU A 211 -25.84 -2.02 1.47
CA LEU A 211 -25.68 -1.56 2.85
C LEU A 211 -24.82 -0.31 2.89
N SER A 212 -25.03 0.51 3.92
CA SER A 212 -24.13 1.61 4.22
C SER A 212 -22.77 1.08 4.70
N MET A 213 -21.74 1.93 4.72
CA MET A 213 -20.47 1.55 5.33
C MET A 213 -20.58 1.41 6.86
N GLU A 214 -21.50 2.12 7.51
CA GLU A 214 -21.74 1.99 8.96
C GLU A 214 -22.19 0.57 9.34
N ASP A 215 -22.98 -0.07 8.49
CA ASP A 215 -23.47 -1.45 8.70
C ASP A 215 -22.42 -2.53 8.39
N GLN A 216 -21.31 -2.17 7.75
CA GLN A 216 -20.25 -3.09 7.36
C GLN A 216 -18.83 -2.58 7.71
N LEU A 217 -18.73 -1.81 8.81
CA LEU A 217 -17.48 -1.22 9.30
C LEU A 217 -16.35 -2.24 9.52
N TYR A 218 -16.68 -3.51 9.74
CA TYR A 218 -15.69 -4.59 9.89
C TYR A 218 -14.73 -4.70 8.69
N VAL A 219 -15.12 -4.24 7.50
CA VAL A 219 -14.27 -4.23 6.29
C VAL A 219 -13.05 -3.31 6.44
N MET A 220 -13.17 -2.28 7.29
CA MET A 220 -12.08 -1.35 7.60
C MET A 220 -11.00 -2.01 8.47
N GLY A 221 -11.30 -3.17 9.07
CA GLY A 221 -10.46 -3.79 10.07
C GLY A 221 -10.53 -3.09 11.42
N SER A 222 -9.49 -3.25 12.22
CA SER A 222 -9.33 -2.69 13.56
C SER A 222 -8.30 -1.54 13.61
N ASP A 223 -7.54 -1.37 12.52
CA ASP A 223 -6.49 -0.38 12.38
C ASP A 223 -6.73 0.40 11.08
N ILE A 224 -7.29 1.60 11.22
CA ILE A 224 -7.65 2.46 10.09
C ILE A 224 -6.39 3.00 9.41
N GLU A 225 -5.33 3.30 10.17
CA GLU A 225 -4.08 3.81 9.61
C GLU A 225 -3.42 2.78 8.68
N LEU A 226 -3.40 1.51 9.11
CA LEU A 226 -2.94 0.40 8.28
C LEU A 226 -3.73 0.28 6.98
N MET A 227 -5.06 0.36 7.06
CA MET A 227 -5.92 0.27 5.89
C MET A 227 -5.71 1.46 4.94
N VAL A 228 -5.65 2.69 5.47
CA VAL A 228 -5.39 3.91 4.69
C VAL A 228 -4.05 3.80 3.97
N GLU A 229 -3.02 3.28 4.64
CA GLU A 229 -1.72 3.04 4.05
C GLU A 229 -1.77 1.98 2.95
N ALA A 230 -2.43 0.84 3.21
CA ALA A 230 -2.62 -0.22 2.23
C ALA A 230 -3.33 0.27 0.96
N VAL A 231 -4.40 1.06 1.11
CA VAL A 231 -5.16 1.66 0.01
C VAL A 231 -4.31 2.69 -0.74
N SER A 232 -3.59 3.56 -0.02
CA SER A 232 -2.71 4.58 -0.61
C SER A 232 -1.56 3.97 -1.40
N THR A 233 -0.94 2.90 -0.90
CA THR A 233 0.09 2.15 -1.62
C THR A 233 -0.52 1.42 -2.83
N SER A 234 -1.75 0.91 -2.71
CA SER A 234 -2.38 0.14 -3.79
C SER A 234 -2.84 1.00 -4.95
N VAL A 235 -3.33 2.21 -4.70
CA VAL A 235 -3.70 3.12 -5.79
C VAL A 235 -2.47 3.57 -6.59
N GLN A 236 -1.27 3.53 -6.01
CA GLN A 236 0.00 3.85 -6.66
C GLN A 236 0.75 2.63 -7.21
N ASP A 237 0.12 1.45 -7.23
CA ASP A 237 0.74 0.21 -7.72
C ASP A 237 1.17 0.31 -9.19
N SER A 238 2.20 -0.44 -9.60
CA SER A 238 2.66 -0.45 -11.00
C SER A 238 1.66 -1.09 -11.97
N SER A 239 0.79 -1.97 -11.48
CA SER A 239 -0.29 -2.64 -12.20
C SER A 239 -1.54 -1.78 -12.28
N VAL A 240 -1.94 -1.44 -13.52
CA VAL A 240 -3.17 -0.69 -13.80
C VAL A 240 -4.42 -1.37 -13.26
N LEU A 241 -4.44 -2.70 -13.21
CA LEU A 241 -5.57 -3.46 -12.67
C LEU A 241 -5.72 -3.22 -11.17
N VAL A 242 -4.61 -3.17 -10.43
CA VAL A 242 -4.63 -2.86 -9.00
C VAL A 242 -5.08 -1.43 -8.78
N GLN A 243 -4.54 -0.48 -9.54
CA GLN A 243 -4.93 0.94 -9.48
C GLN A 243 -6.45 1.08 -9.67
N ARG A 244 -6.99 0.48 -10.75
CA ARG A 244 -8.42 0.55 -11.08
C ARG A 244 -9.30 -0.06 -9.99
N SER A 245 -9.02 -1.29 -9.56
CA SER A 245 -9.82 -1.92 -8.49
C SER A 245 -9.74 -1.13 -7.18
N THR A 246 -8.58 -0.54 -6.87
CA THR A 246 -8.43 0.29 -5.67
C THR A 246 -9.22 1.59 -5.79
N LEU A 247 -9.25 2.23 -6.96
CA LEU A 247 -10.09 3.41 -7.19
C LEU A 247 -11.58 3.08 -7.06
N ASP A 248 -12.04 1.94 -7.59
CA ASP A 248 -13.42 1.47 -7.42
C ASP A 248 -13.76 1.25 -5.94
N LEU A 249 -12.81 0.71 -5.16
CA LEU A 249 -12.94 0.55 -3.72
C LEU A 249 -13.03 1.91 -3.02
N ILE A 250 -12.18 2.88 -3.38
CA ILE A 250 -12.19 4.23 -2.80
C ILE A 250 -13.54 4.91 -3.03
N LEU A 251 -14.05 4.86 -4.26
CA LEU A 251 -15.33 5.48 -4.61
C LEU A 251 -16.51 4.89 -3.82
N PHE A 252 -16.46 3.60 -3.48
CA PHE A 252 -17.52 2.95 -2.72
C PHE A 252 -17.37 3.15 -1.20
N CYS A 253 -16.19 2.88 -0.64
CA CYS A 253 -15.97 2.87 0.81
C CYS A 253 -15.75 4.27 1.40
N PHE A 254 -15.26 5.23 0.59
CA PHE A 254 -14.79 6.53 1.05
C PHE A 254 -15.41 7.70 0.26
N PRO A 255 -16.75 7.81 0.19
CA PRO A 255 -17.34 8.97 -0.43
C PRO A 255 -17.13 10.21 0.45
N PHE A 256 -16.75 11.35 -0.15
CA PHE A 256 -16.39 12.58 0.59
C PHE A 256 -17.49 13.14 1.51
N HIS A 257 -18.76 12.81 1.28
CA HIS A 257 -19.87 13.23 2.13
C HIS A 257 -20.07 12.36 3.38
N MET A 258 -19.31 11.26 3.53
CA MET A 258 -19.37 10.37 4.68
C MET A 258 -18.12 10.46 5.55
N SER A 259 -18.29 10.39 6.87
CA SER A 259 -17.21 10.45 7.86
C SER A 259 -16.68 9.06 8.26
N GLN A 260 -16.44 8.17 7.28
CA GLN A 260 -15.93 6.81 7.56
C GLN A 260 -14.44 6.79 7.93
N ALA A 261 -13.70 7.80 7.48
CA ALA A 261 -12.31 8.04 7.85
C ALA A 261 -12.16 9.50 8.30
N THR A 262 -11.08 9.78 9.04
CA THR A 262 -10.81 11.16 9.44
C THR A 262 -10.47 12.01 8.22
N ARG A 263 -10.67 13.33 8.32
CA ARG A 263 -10.31 14.26 7.24
C ARG A 263 -8.82 14.12 6.81
N PRO A 264 -7.84 14.01 7.73
CA PRO A 264 -6.45 13.72 7.36
C PRO A 264 -6.26 12.42 6.57
N ASP A 265 -6.93 11.34 6.95
CA ASP A 265 -6.84 10.05 6.25
C ASP A 265 -7.38 10.13 4.83
N MET A 266 -8.52 10.80 4.67
CA MET A 266 -9.11 11.04 3.37
C MET A 266 -8.22 11.89 2.48
N ILE A 267 -7.55 12.91 3.03
CA ILE A 267 -6.57 13.72 2.31
C ILE A 267 -5.38 12.84 1.89
N ARG A 268 -4.93 11.90 2.72
CA ARG A 268 -3.86 10.94 2.36
C ARG A 268 -4.27 10.03 1.20
N ILE A 269 -5.47 9.45 1.25
CA ILE A 269 -6.03 8.64 0.15
C ILE A 269 -6.16 9.46 -1.13
N LEU A 270 -6.74 10.66 -1.05
CA LEU A 270 -6.91 11.55 -2.20
C LEU A 270 -5.56 11.96 -2.80
N SER A 271 -4.60 12.33 -1.97
CA SER A 271 -3.24 12.66 -2.41
C SER A 271 -2.60 11.49 -3.15
N ALA A 272 -2.80 10.27 -2.67
CA ALA A 272 -2.29 9.08 -3.33
C ALA A 272 -2.98 8.81 -4.68
N ALA A 273 -4.31 9.00 -4.76
CA ALA A 273 -5.06 8.84 -6.00
C ALA A 273 -4.66 9.87 -7.07
N LEU A 274 -4.40 11.13 -6.67
CA LEU A 274 -4.00 12.21 -7.59
C LEU A 274 -2.71 11.92 -8.36
N HIS A 275 -1.79 11.15 -7.77
CA HIS A 275 -0.55 10.73 -8.45
C HIS A 275 -0.81 9.82 -9.67
N VAL A 276 -1.98 9.19 -9.77
CA VAL A 276 -2.34 8.24 -10.83
C VAL A 276 -3.32 8.83 -11.86
N VAL A 277 -3.98 9.95 -11.51
CA VAL A 277 -4.94 10.69 -12.38
C VAL A 277 -4.29 11.29 -13.63
N LEU A 278 -2.97 11.26 -13.77
CA LEU A 278 -2.25 11.70 -14.98
C LEU A 278 -2.59 10.88 -16.25
N ARG A 279 -3.35 9.78 -16.13
CA ARG A 279 -3.79 8.98 -17.27
C ARG A 279 -5.17 9.46 -17.74
N ARG A 280 -5.16 9.99 -18.96
CA ARG A 280 -6.26 10.65 -19.68
C ARG A 280 -7.41 9.69 -20.03
N ASP A 281 -8.14 9.20 -19.04
CA ASP A 281 -9.39 8.48 -19.30
C ASP A 281 -10.59 9.44 -19.15
N ILE A 282 -11.24 9.66 -20.29
CA ILE A 282 -12.44 10.47 -20.45
C ILE A 282 -13.63 9.53 -20.18
N SER A 283 -14.05 9.37 -18.92
CA SER A 283 -15.41 8.92 -18.64
C SER A 283 -16.29 10.14 -18.39
N ARG A 284 -16.96 10.62 -19.45
CA ARG A 284 -18.07 11.58 -19.30
C ARG A 284 -19.23 10.83 -18.68
N GLN A 285 -19.39 10.93 -17.36
CA GLN A 285 -20.68 10.61 -16.75
C GLN A 285 -21.55 11.86 -16.87
N SER A 286 -22.62 11.72 -17.65
CA SER A 286 -23.67 12.72 -17.83
C SER A 286 -24.54 12.82 -16.57
N ASN A 287 -23.98 13.36 -15.49
CA ASN A 287 -24.79 13.83 -14.37
C ASN A 287 -25.29 15.25 -14.69
N PRO A 288 -26.42 15.70 -14.12
CA PRO A 288 -26.83 17.09 -14.23
C PRO A 288 -25.70 17.96 -13.67
N GLU A 289 -25.08 18.79 -14.52
CA GLU A 289 -23.84 19.55 -14.23
C GLU A 289 -23.92 20.33 -12.90
N ASP A 290 -25.13 20.79 -12.52
CA ASP A 290 -25.40 21.52 -11.28
C ASP A 290 -25.21 20.68 -10.01
N HIS A 291 -25.63 19.41 -10.00
CA HIS A 291 -25.53 18.57 -8.80
C HIS A 291 -24.09 18.13 -8.53
N ALA A 292 -23.32 17.84 -9.58
CA ALA A 292 -21.90 17.50 -9.47
C ALA A 292 -21.10 18.71 -8.94
N THR A 293 -21.37 19.89 -9.47
CA THR A 293 -20.74 21.15 -9.05
C THR A 293 -21.07 21.48 -7.59
N HIS A 294 -22.33 21.34 -7.18
CA HIS A 294 -22.72 21.54 -5.78
C HIS A 294 -22.03 20.55 -4.83
N TYR A 295 -22.02 19.26 -5.19
CA TYR A 295 -21.35 18.23 -4.39
C TYR A 295 -19.86 18.52 -4.24
N PHE A 296 -19.17 18.84 -5.34
CA PHE A 296 -17.76 19.17 -5.33
C PHE A 296 -17.45 20.34 -4.39
N ASN A 297 -18.17 21.45 -4.54
CA ASN A 297 -17.96 22.64 -3.71
C ASN A 297 -18.28 22.41 -2.22
N THR A 298 -19.24 21.53 -1.92
CA THR A 298 -19.66 21.27 -0.54
C THR A 298 -18.71 20.30 0.18
N TYR A 299 -18.27 19.23 -0.49
CA TYR A 299 -17.60 18.11 0.17
C TYR A 299 -16.16 17.87 -0.29
N SER A 300 -15.82 18.19 -1.54
CA SER A 300 -14.56 17.73 -2.16
C SER A 300 -13.52 18.84 -2.35
N LYS A 301 -13.96 20.08 -2.60
CA LYS A 301 -13.08 21.21 -2.98
C LYS A 301 -11.95 21.40 -1.97
N ASP A 302 -12.29 21.58 -0.71
CA ASP A 302 -11.31 21.89 0.33
C ASP A 302 -10.31 20.73 0.53
N MET A 303 -10.80 19.49 0.49
CA MET A 303 -9.95 18.30 0.61
C MET A 303 -8.98 18.17 -0.57
N LEU A 304 -9.45 18.50 -1.79
CA LEU A 304 -8.61 18.54 -2.98
C LEU A 304 -7.55 19.63 -2.89
N VAL A 305 -7.91 20.83 -2.41
CA VAL A 305 -6.94 21.92 -2.16
C VAL A 305 -5.89 21.47 -1.16
N GLN A 306 -6.27 20.89 -0.01
CA GLN A 306 -5.32 20.42 0.99
C GLN A 306 -4.42 19.30 0.47
N ALA A 307 -4.97 18.35 -0.30
CA ALA A 307 -4.18 17.30 -0.94
C ALA A 307 -3.16 17.88 -1.93
N MET A 308 -3.58 18.82 -2.79
CA MET A 308 -2.69 19.47 -3.75
C MET A 308 -1.61 20.31 -3.08
N VAL A 309 -1.94 21.07 -2.04
CA VAL A 309 -0.97 21.81 -1.22
C VAL A 309 0.01 20.86 -0.54
N GLY A 310 -0.46 19.73 0.00
CA GLY A 310 0.39 18.70 0.59
C GLY A 310 1.36 18.05 -0.42
N ILE A 311 0.91 17.83 -1.65
CA ILE A 311 1.74 17.34 -2.77
C ILE A 311 2.79 18.39 -3.14
N LEU A 312 2.40 19.66 -3.29
CA LEU A 312 3.30 20.79 -3.62
C LEU A 312 4.37 21.03 -2.54
N GLN A 313 4.02 20.82 -1.27
CA GLN A 313 4.94 20.93 -0.13
C GLN A 313 5.87 19.71 0.02
N GLY A 314 5.70 18.67 -0.80
CA GLY A 314 6.46 17.43 -0.70
C GLY A 314 6.13 16.60 0.55
N LYS A 315 5.00 16.85 1.21
CA LYS A 315 4.51 16.06 2.37
C LYS A 315 3.92 14.71 1.94
N ALA A 316 3.45 14.63 0.69
CA ALA A 316 2.85 13.43 0.09
C ALA A 316 3.66 12.95 -1.12
N ARG A 317 4.93 12.61 -0.91
CA ARG A 317 5.76 12.00 -1.97
C ARG A 317 5.17 10.63 -2.34
N GLY A 318 4.87 10.44 -3.63
CA GLY A 318 4.51 9.12 -4.16
C GLY A 318 5.69 8.13 -4.08
N GLY A 319 5.44 6.87 -4.45
CA GLY A 319 6.37 5.74 -4.29
C GLY A 319 7.87 6.02 -4.56
N GLU A 320 8.73 5.34 -3.78
CA GLU A 320 10.17 5.59 -3.61
C GLU A 320 11.06 5.31 -4.83
N GLU A 321 10.50 4.81 -5.94
CA GLU A 321 11.28 4.28 -7.09
C GLU A 321 11.52 5.30 -8.22
N GLU A 322 10.96 6.51 -8.13
CA GLU A 322 11.12 7.51 -9.19
C GLU A 322 12.30 8.46 -8.97
N SER A 323 12.92 8.91 -10.07
CA SER A 323 13.97 9.94 -10.00
C SER A 323 13.45 11.22 -9.34
N VAL A 324 14.29 11.91 -8.57
CA VAL A 324 13.95 13.16 -7.86
C VAL A 324 13.28 14.19 -8.79
N LEU A 325 13.79 14.32 -10.01
CA LEU A 325 13.23 15.24 -11.00
C LEU A 325 11.80 14.85 -11.43
N MET A 326 11.49 13.57 -11.58
CA MET A 326 10.12 13.13 -11.87
C MET A 326 9.17 13.48 -10.73
N HIS A 327 9.61 13.33 -9.48
CA HIS A 327 8.84 13.77 -8.32
C HIS A 327 8.61 15.28 -8.29
N ASP A 328 9.61 16.09 -8.67
CA ASP A 328 9.47 17.55 -8.67
C ASP A 328 8.53 18.07 -9.77
N LEU A 329 8.46 17.39 -10.91
CA LEU A 329 7.57 17.76 -12.02
C LEU A 329 6.10 17.33 -11.81
N LYS A 330 5.87 16.27 -11.01
CA LYS A 330 4.55 15.67 -10.80
C LYS A 330 3.47 16.65 -10.32
N PRO A 331 3.70 17.49 -9.28
CA PRO A 331 2.68 18.42 -8.80
C PRO A 331 2.12 19.33 -9.90
N PHE A 332 2.99 19.87 -10.75
CA PHE A 332 2.61 20.73 -11.88
C PHE A 332 1.83 19.95 -12.94
N ARG A 333 2.22 18.72 -13.26
CA ARG A 333 1.50 17.87 -14.22
C ARG A 333 0.11 17.48 -13.73
N ILE A 334 -0.05 17.22 -12.42
CA ILE A 334 -1.35 16.95 -11.82
C ILE A 334 -2.23 18.19 -11.94
N LEU A 335 -1.72 19.37 -11.59
CA LEU A 335 -2.45 20.63 -11.75
C LEU A 335 -2.88 20.90 -13.19
N ILE A 336 -2.00 20.71 -14.18
CA ILE A 336 -2.35 20.83 -15.60
C ILE A 336 -3.52 19.89 -15.94
N SER A 337 -3.46 18.64 -15.47
CA SER A 337 -4.52 17.65 -15.72
C SER A 337 -5.85 18.00 -15.05
N LEU A 338 -5.81 18.67 -13.89
CA LEU A 338 -7.00 19.16 -13.19
C LEU A 338 -7.59 20.40 -13.86
N LEU A 339 -6.76 21.28 -14.43
CA LEU A 339 -7.20 22.47 -15.16
C LEU A 339 -7.92 22.15 -16.46
N ASP A 340 -7.58 21.04 -17.10
CA ASP A 340 -8.32 20.49 -18.23
C ASP A 340 -9.77 20.07 -17.87
N LYS A 341 -10.15 20.07 -16.58
CA LYS A 341 -11.50 19.77 -16.09
C LYS A 341 -12.22 21.06 -15.69
N PRO A 342 -13.23 21.51 -16.45
CA PRO A 342 -13.86 22.82 -16.23
C PRO A 342 -14.53 22.95 -14.86
N GLU A 343 -15.00 21.83 -14.29
CA GLU A 343 -15.65 21.79 -12.97
C GLU A 343 -14.66 21.87 -11.80
N LEU A 344 -13.39 21.50 -12.00
CA LEU A 344 -12.40 21.37 -10.92
C LEU A 344 -11.35 22.48 -10.97
N GLY A 345 -10.76 22.69 -12.15
CA GLY A 345 -9.60 23.54 -12.35
C GLY A 345 -9.77 24.97 -11.83
N PRO A 346 -10.69 25.76 -12.42
CA PRO A 346 -10.94 27.13 -11.97
C PRO A 346 -11.34 27.21 -10.49
N ALA A 347 -12.06 26.20 -9.98
CA ALA A 347 -12.59 26.21 -8.62
C ALA A 347 -11.52 26.06 -7.53
N ILE A 348 -10.37 25.42 -7.83
CA ILE A 348 -9.25 25.23 -6.88
C ILE A 348 -8.06 26.13 -7.17
N LEU A 349 -7.96 26.70 -8.37
CA LEU A 349 -6.75 27.40 -8.83
C LEU A 349 -6.36 28.54 -7.90
N GLU A 350 -7.33 29.38 -7.50
CA GLU A 350 -7.11 30.53 -6.62
C GLU A 350 -6.50 30.13 -5.28
N ASP A 351 -6.95 29.00 -4.73
CA ASP A 351 -6.55 28.48 -3.41
C ASP A 351 -5.16 27.79 -3.45
N VAL A 352 -4.72 27.31 -4.62
CA VAL A 352 -3.48 26.53 -4.77
C VAL A 352 -2.33 27.35 -5.38
N LEU A 353 -2.64 28.39 -6.17
CA LEU A 353 -1.66 29.10 -7.02
C LEU A 353 -0.49 29.71 -6.23
N ILE A 354 -0.74 30.27 -5.05
CA ILE A 354 0.34 30.82 -4.22
C ILE A 354 1.36 29.76 -3.79
N GLU A 355 0.90 28.53 -3.54
CA GLU A 355 1.76 27.42 -3.17
C GLU A 355 2.55 26.92 -4.38
N VAL A 356 1.97 26.98 -5.60
CA VAL A 356 2.70 26.70 -6.85
C VAL A 356 3.91 27.61 -6.98
N PHE A 357 3.75 28.91 -6.71
CA PHE A 357 4.85 29.88 -6.76
C PHE A 357 5.94 29.55 -5.75
N ARG A 358 5.56 29.25 -4.50
CA ARG A 358 6.50 28.85 -3.45
C ARG A 358 7.24 27.56 -3.79
N THR A 359 6.55 26.54 -4.29
CA THR A 359 7.15 25.26 -4.65
C THR A 359 8.16 25.44 -5.77
N LEU A 360 7.80 26.17 -6.84
CA LEU A 360 8.69 26.46 -7.95
C LEU A 360 9.95 27.21 -7.49
N TYR A 361 9.78 28.27 -6.68
CA TYR A 361 10.88 29.04 -6.12
C TYR A 361 11.81 28.17 -5.25
N THR A 362 11.23 27.39 -4.33
CA THR A 362 11.98 26.56 -3.37
C THR A 362 12.75 25.45 -4.09
N GLN A 363 12.13 24.75 -5.04
CA GLN A 363 12.77 23.69 -5.82
C GLN A 363 13.91 24.23 -6.68
N CYS A 364 13.69 25.34 -7.38
CA CYS A 364 14.74 25.99 -8.17
C CYS A 364 15.93 26.44 -7.32
N ARG A 365 15.68 26.97 -6.11
CA ARG A 365 16.76 27.37 -5.18
C ARG A 365 17.51 26.20 -4.57
N ALA A 366 16.79 25.12 -4.24
CA ALA A 366 17.39 23.91 -3.67
C ALA A 366 18.37 23.26 -4.65
N GLU A 367 18.00 23.16 -5.94
CA GLU A 367 18.85 22.56 -6.98
C GLU A 367 20.09 23.42 -7.32
N LEU A 368 20.07 24.72 -7.00
CA LEU A 368 21.19 25.64 -7.20
C LEU A 368 22.06 25.85 -5.93
N ASP A 369 21.81 25.11 -4.84
CA ASP A 369 22.48 25.24 -3.54
C ASP A 369 22.49 26.69 -2.98
N LEU A 370 21.47 27.49 -3.31
CA LEU A 370 21.40 28.92 -2.93
C LEU A 370 20.92 29.14 -1.48
N GLN A 371 21.11 28.18 -0.57
CA GLN A 371 20.49 28.20 0.76
C GLN A 371 20.98 29.32 1.69
N ASN A 372 22.10 30.01 1.39
CA ASN A 372 22.75 30.95 2.32
C ASN A 372 22.84 32.42 1.88
N HIS A 373 22.12 32.87 0.85
CA HIS A 373 22.21 34.27 0.42
C HIS A 373 21.12 35.18 0.99
N ASN A 374 21.56 36.26 1.65
CA ASN A 374 20.72 37.30 2.24
C ASN A 374 20.07 38.15 1.11
N PRO A 375 18.72 38.25 1.03
CA PRO A 375 18.02 38.83 -0.11
C PRO A 375 18.16 40.36 -0.30
N PHE A 376 18.87 41.07 0.59
CA PHE A 376 18.97 42.55 0.57
C PHE A 376 20.40 43.10 0.48
N SER A 377 21.34 42.39 -0.16
CA SER A 377 22.65 42.98 -0.49
C SER A 377 22.53 43.98 -1.65
N LYS A 378 23.35 45.04 -1.65
CA LYS A 378 23.38 46.07 -2.71
C LYS A 378 23.70 45.53 -4.12
N ASP A 379 24.14 44.28 -4.24
CA ASP A 379 24.40 43.56 -5.50
C ASP A 379 23.24 42.68 -6.00
N HIS A 380 22.03 42.82 -5.43
CA HIS A 380 20.89 41.92 -5.72
C HIS A 380 20.51 41.84 -7.21
N ALA A 381 20.54 42.94 -7.95
CA ALA A 381 20.20 42.94 -9.38
C ALA A 381 21.20 42.16 -10.25
N HIS A 382 22.50 42.21 -9.90
CA HIS A 382 23.54 41.44 -10.59
C HIS A 382 23.45 39.95 -10.20
N LEU A 383 23.16 39.66 -8.93
CA LEU A 383 22.94 38.30 -8.43
C LEU A 383 21.67 37.65 -8.99
N SER A 384 20.57 38.41 -9.17
CA SER A 384 19.34 37.91 -9.79
C SER A 384 19.57 37.56 -11.26
N ARG A 385 20.24 38.44 -12.02
CA ARG A 385 20.57 38.17 -13.42
C ARG A 385 21.52 36.97 -13.58
N LEU A 386 22.47 36.79 -12.66
CA LEU A 386 23.36 35.62 -12.61
C LEU A 386 22.60 34.34 -12.20
N ALA A 387 21.65 34.44 -11.27
CA ALA A 387 20.78 33.34 -10.87
C ALA A 387 19.87 32.90 -12.02
N SER A 388 19.28 33.85 -12.74
CA SER A 388 18.42 33.62 -13.91
C SER A 388 19.18 33.00 -15.09
N PHE A 389 20.45 33.36 -15.27
CA PHE A 389 21.35 32.66 -16.20
C PHE A 389 21.63 31.21 -15.76
N LYS A 390 21.98 30.99 -14.48
CA LYS A 390 22.23 29.65 -13.91
C LYS A 390 20.98 28.75 -13.94
N LEU A 391 19.79 29.32 -13.75
CA LEU A 391 18.51 28.61 -13.83
C LEU A 391 18.27 28.03 -15.24
N ARG A 392 18.72 28.73 -16.29
CA ARG A 392 18.56 28.30 -17.69
C ARG A 392 19.64 27.32 -18.14
N GLU A 393 20.84 27.35 -17.54
CA GLU A 393 21.91 26.38 -17.82
C GLU A 393 21.71 25.03 -17.13
N ASN A 394 21.13 25.01 -15.92
CA ASN A 394 20.88 23.74 -15.22
C ASN A 394 19.68 23.01 -15.85
N LYS A 395 19.93 21.80 -16.35
CA LYS A 395 18.94 20.97 -17.06
C LYS A 395 17.69 20.70 -16.21
N LYS A 396 17.84 20.46 -14.90
CA LYS A 396 16.72 20.13 -14.02
C LYS A 396 15.81 21.34 -13.78
N THR A 397 16.40 22.49 -13.47
CA THR A 397 15.63 23.73 -13.28
C THR A 397 14.99 24.20 -14.57
N ALA A 398 15.66 24.03 -15.72
CA ALA A 398 15.09 24.34 -17.03
C ALA A 398 13.86 23.47 -17.34
N GLU A 399 13.89 22.17 -17.05
CA GLU A 399 12.73 21.28 -17.24
C GLU A 399 11.58 21.62 -16.28
N LEU A 400 11.89 22.02 -15.04
CA LEU A 400 10.91 22.48 -14.05
C LEU A 400 10.22 23.77 -14.51
N ILE A 401 11.01 24.79 -14.88
CA ILE A 401 10.51 26.08 -15.39
C ILE A 401 9.68 25.87 -16.66
N LYS A 402 10.13 24.98 -17.56
CA LYS A 402 9.36 24.65 -18.77
C LYS A 402 8.00 24.05 -18.41
N THR A 403 7.94 23.14 -17.45
CA THR A 403 6.69 22.50 -17.02
C THR A 403 5.78 23.49 -16.28
N ALA A 404 6.33 24.38 -15.46
CA ALA A 404 5.57 25.44 -14.82
C ALA A 404 5.00 26.45 -15.84
N ASN A 405 5.77 26.81 -16.88
CA ASN A 405 5.24 27.65 -17.96
C ASN A 405 4.13 26.96 -18.76
N LEU A 406 4.17 25.62 -18.95
CA LEU A 406 3.03 24.89 -19.51
C LEU A 406 1.78 25.02 -18.64
N LEU A 407 1.94 25.00 -17.32
CA LEU A 407 0.84 25.26 -16.38
C LEU A 407 0.34 26.70 -16.52
N PHE A 408 1.22 27.71 -16.50
CA PHE A 408 0.81 29.11 -16.59
C PHE A 408 0.12 29.45 -17.92
N ASN A 409 0.57 28.84 -19.02
CA ASN A 409 -0.05 29.00 -20.34
C ASN A 409 -1.44 28.34 -20.46
N SER A 410 -1.83 27.50 -19.50
CA SER A 410 -3.20 26.94 -19.44
C SER A 410 -4.21 27.91 -18.81
N PHE A 411 -3.75 29.01 -18.20
CA PHE A 411 -4.63 29.99 -17.59
C PHE A 411 -5.25 30.93 -18.62
N GLU A 412 -6.36 31.57 -18.25
CA GLU A 412 -6.90 32.67 -19.04
C GLU A 412 -5.90 33.84 -19.14
N PRO A 413 -5.87 34.59 -20.25
CA PRO A 413 -5.00 35.75 -20.39
C PRO A 413 -5.13 36.71 -19.21
N TYR A 414 -3.98 37.20 -18.71
CA TYR A 414 -3.87 38.11 -17.56
C TYR A 414 -4.30 37.56 -16.20
N TYR A 415 -4.90 36.36 -16.09
CA TYR A 415 -5.36 35.79 -14.82
C TYR A 415 -4.26 35.77 -13.75
N MET A 416 -3.05 35.31 -14.11
CA MET A 416 -1.91 35.25 -13.20
C MET A 416 -1.53 36.63 -12.65
N TRP A 417 -1.54 37.65 -13.50
CA TRP A 417 -1.15 39.01 -13.11
C TRP A 417 -2.23 39.70 -12.28
N ASP A 418 -3.50 39.47 -12.60
CA ASP A 418 -4.63 39.92 -11.78
C ASP A 418 -4.60 39.28 -10.40
N TYR A 419 -4.34 37.97 -10.31
CA TYR A 419 -4.15 37.27 -9.04
C TYR A 419 -3.01 37.88 -8.21
N ILE A 420 -1.84 38.12 -8.84
CA ILE A 420 -0.68 38.73 -8.18
C ILE A 420 -1.03 40.14 -7.68
N ALA A 421 -1.76 40.94 -8.48
CA ALA A 421 -2.16 42.29 -8.10
C ALA A 421 -3.11 42.28 -6.89
N ARG A 422 -4.12 41.41 -6.88
CA ARG A 422 -5.06 41.24 -5.75
C ARG A 422 -4.33 40.81 -4.48
N TRP A 423 -3.44 39.83 -4.57
CA TRP A 423 -2.63 39.39 -3.43
C TRP A 423 -1.71 40.49 -2.89
N PHE A 424 -1.05 41.24 -3.79
CA PHE A 424 -0.18 42.36 -3.40
C PHE A 424 -0.97 43.44 -2.65
N GLU A 425 -2.16 43.79 -3.15
CA GLU A 425 -3.04 44.75 -2.50
C GLU A 425 -3.42 44.28 -1.10
N ASP A 426 -3.80 43.01 -0.94
CA ASP A 426 -4.15 42.43 0.36
C ASP A 426 -2.97 42.39 1.34
N CYS A 427 -1.77 42.02 0.87
CA CYS A 427 -0.54 42.10 1.68
C CYS A 427 -0.26 43.53 2.14
N CYS A 428 -0.45 44.53 1.27
CA CYS A 428 -0.30 45.95 1.61
C CYS A 428 -1.36 46.42 2.63
N ARG A 429 -2.62 45.98 2.50
CA ARG A 429 -3.69 46.29 3.44
C ARG A 429 -3.41 45.68 4.83
N LYS A 430 -2.97 44.42 4.88
CA LYS A 430 -2.58 43.72 6.12
C LYS A 430 -1.38 44.40 6.79
N ALA A 431 -0.38 44.84 6.01
CA ALA A 431 0.78 45.57 6.54
C ALA A 431 0.41 46.95 7.13
N LYS A 432 -0.61 47.62 6.59
CA LYS A 432 -1.10 48.92 7.09
C LYS A 432 -1.95 48.80 8.37
N ASN A 433 -2.71 47.72 8.54
CA ASN A 433 -3.70 47.60 9.62
C ASN A 433 -3.18 46.96 10.92
N GLY A 434 -1.92 46.52 10.97
CA GLY A 434 -1.33 45.85 12.15
C GLY A 434 -1.94 44.46 12.45
N PRO A 435 -1.32 43.64 13.32
CA PRO A 435 -1.64 42.21 13.47
C PRO A 435 -2.95 41.91 14.23
N GLY A 436 -3.89 42.86 14.34
CA GLY A 436 -5.00 42.78 15.31
C GLY A 436 -6.43 42.86 14.75
N SER A 437 -6.65 42.96 13.44
CA SER A 437 -8.01 43.21 12.91
C SER A 437 -8.26 42.53 11.55
N ALA A 438 -8.34 41.21 11.54
CA ALA A 438 -9.04 40.49 10.48
C ALA A 438 -9.71 39.24 11.06
N GLY A 439 -11.04 39.29 11.17
CA GLY A 439 -11.83 38.10 11.41
C GLY A 439 -11.70 37.12 10.25
N SER A 440 -11.44 35.86 10.61
CA SER A 440 -11.75 34.63 9.86
C SER A 440 -11.44 34.61 8.36
N THR A 441 -10.21 34.21 8.00
CA THR A 441 -9.97 33.05 7.12
C THR A 441 -8.49 32.72 7.19
N GLU A 442 -8.16 31.45 7.41
CA GLU A 442 -6.79 30.92 7.50
C GLU A 442 -6.10 30.99 6.13
N SER A 443 -5.87 32.19 5.59
CA SER A 443 -5.04 32.37 4.39
C SER A 443 -3.58 32.30 4.83
N SER A 444 -2.87 31.25 4.39
CA SER A 444 -1.42 31.06 4.48
C SER A 444 -0.65 32.37 4.71
N GLY A 445 -0.06 32.52 5.90
CA GLY A 445 0.56 33.76 6.41
C GLY A 445 1.81 34.20 5.65
N LEU A 446 1.64 34.64 4.42
CA LEU A 446 2.71 35.10 3.52
C LEU A 446 3.04 36.56 3.84
N SER A 447 4.29 36.83 4.20
CA SER A 447 4.73 38.21 4.47
C SER A 447 4.84 38.99 3.15
N LEU A 448 4.64 40.32 3.19
CA LEU A 448 4.83 41.17 2.00
C LEU A 448 6.23 40.99 1.38
N VAL A 449 7.25 40.77 2.22
CA VAL A 449 8.62 40.56 1.77
C VAL A 449 8.77 39.24 1.01
N GLU A 450 8.24 38.15 1.57
CA GLU A 450 8.22 36.84 0.91
C GLU A 450 7.46 36.91 -0.42
N PHE A 451 6.32 37.61 -0.45
CA PHE A 451 5.52 37.76 -1.66
C PHE A 451 6.29 38.48 -2.77
N CYS A 452 6.91 39.62 -2.44
CA CYS A 452 7.70 40.38 -3.40
C CYS A 452 8.87 39.55 -3.97
N GLN A 453 9.50 38.69 -3.15
CA GLN A 453 10.58 37.80 -3.61
C GLN A 453 10.07 36.75 -4.61
N LEU A 454 8.89 36.18 -4.37
CA LEU A 454 8.27 35.23 -5.30
C LEU A 454 7.94 35.92 -6.63
N VAL A 455 7.35 37.11 -6.58
CA VAL A 455 6.99 37.87 -7.78
C VAL A 455 8.23 38.27 -8.59
N ASP A 456 9.29 38.78 -7.94
CA ASP A 456 10.55 39.12 -8.60
C ASP A 456 11.17 37.91 -9.32
N PHE A 457 11.19 36.75 -8.65
CA PHE A 457 11.62 35.49 -9.26
C PHE A 457 10.75 35.09 -10.47
N LEU A 458 9.42 35.18 -10.35
CA LEU A 458 8.50 34.81 -11.44
C LEU A 458 8.71 35.70 -12.67
N LEU A 459 8.95 37.01 -12.50
CA LEU A 459 9.22 37.93 -13.61
C LEU A 459 10.45 37.54 -14.43
N ASP A 460 11.43 36.87 -13.82
CA ASP A 460 12.66 36.43 -14.51
C ASP A 460 12.49 35.11 -15.31
N ILE A 461 11.52 34.27 -14.93
CA ILE A 461 11.37 32.90 -15.46
C ILE A 461 10.09 32.64 -16.26
N VAL A 462 9.06 33.46 -16.08
CA VAL A 462 7.77 33.30 -16.76
C VAL A 462 7.89 33.77 -18.20
N SER A 463 7.46 32.91 -19.12
CA SER A 463 7.36 33.19 -20.55
C SER A 463 5.90 33.01 -20.98
N LEU A 464 5.05 33.94 -20.54
CA LEU A 464 3.63 34.03 -20.92
C LEU A 464 3.49 34.67 -22.31
#